data_AF-A0A858U2V7-F1
#
_entry.id   AF-A0A858U2V7-F1
#
_cell.length_a   1.000
_cell.length_b   1.000
_cell.length_c   1.000
_cell.angle_alpha   90.00
_cell.angle_beta   90.00
_cell.angle_gamma   90.00
#
_symmetry.space_group_name_H-M   'P 1'
#
loop_
_entity.id
_entity.type
_entity.pdbx_description
1 polymer ?
#
loop_
_entity_poly.entity_id
_entity_poly.type
_entity_poly.pdbx_seq_one_letter_code
_entity_poly.pdbx_strand_id
1 'polypeptide(L)' 'MENISERTKVVELFEKYKDLLTNSQKQALYLHYFEDLSFSEIAQELAMTRSGAYDAVNKAKQKLFSIDSKIAK' A
#
# COMPACT_ATOMS: atom_id res chain seq x y z
N MET A 1 14.53 -4.05 -5.78
CA MET A 1 13.54 -5.12 -5.54
C MET A 1 13.27 -5.15 -4.06
N GLU A 2 12.00 -5.06 -3.69
CA GLU A 2 11.58 -5.25 -2.30
C GLU A 2 11.89 -6.68 -1.88
N ASN A 3 12.39 -6.89 -0.67
CA ASN A 3 12.68 -8.25 -0.19
C ASN A 3 11.40 -8.88 0.39
N ILE A 4 11.38 -10.22 0.45
CA ILE A 4 10.21 -10.99 0.92
C ILE A 4 9.80 -10.60 2.35
N SER A 5 10.77 -10.24 3.20
CA SER A 5 10.50 -9.85 4.59
C SER A 5 9.73 -8.54 4.66
N GLU A 6 10.09 -7.53 3.88
CA GLU A 6 9.39 -6.25 3.82
C GLU A 6 7.98 -6.45 3.26
N ARG A 7 7.83 -7.24 2.20
CA ARG A 7 6.52 -7.54 1.60
C ARG A 7 5.57 -8.19 2.61
N THR A 8 6.08 -9.19 3.34
CA THR A 8 5.30 -9.89 4.38
C THR A 8 4.85 -8.94 5.47
N LYS A 9 5.76 -8.07 5.96
CA LYS A 9 5.43 -7.08 6.98
C LYS A 9 4.37 -6.09 6.50
N VAL A 10 4.44 -5.62 5.26
CA VAL A 10 3.41 -4.72 4.70
C VAL A 10 2.04 -5.39 4.68
N VAL A 11 1.96 -6.67 4.29
CA VAL A 11 0.70 -7.44 4.28
C VAL A 11 0.12 -7.57 5.70
N GLU A 12 0.95 -7.93 6.69
CA GLU A 12 0.52 -8.01 8.09
C GLU A 12 -0.02 -6.66 8.61
N LEU A 13 0.70 -5.58 8.33
CA LEU A 13 0.28 -4.25 8.75
C LEU A 13 -0.99 -3.79 8.02
N PHE A 14 -1.14 -4.15 6.75
CA PHE A 14 -2.33 -3.84 5.99
C PHE A 14 -3.56 -4.52 6.60
N GLU A 15 -3.51 -5.81 6.93
CA GLU A 15 -4.64 -6.47 7.59
C GLU A 15 -5.04 -5.80 8.91
N LYS A 16 -4.05 -5.29 9.66
CA LYS A 16 -4.30 -4.62 10.95
C LYS A 16 -4.82 -3.18 10.81
N TYR A 17 -4.35 -2.42 9.83
CA TYR A 17 -4.53 -0.96 9.79
C TYR A 17 -5.10 -0.42 8.46
N LYS A 18 -5.54 -1.28 7.53
CA LYS A 18 -6.07 -0.86 6.21
C LYS A 18 -7.19 0.17 6.30
N ASP A 19 -8.02 0.11 7.34
CA ASP A 19 -9.16 1.03 7.50
C ASP A 19 -8.75 2.44 7.98
N LEU A 20 -7.48 2.61 8.35
CA LEU A 20 -6.90 3.93 8.66
C LEU A 20 -6.32 4.61 7.42
N LEU A 21 -6.24 3.92 6.28
CA LEU A 21 -5.80 4.47 4.99
C LEU A 21 -6.93 5.24 4.29
N THR A 22 -6.59 6.13 3.37
CA THR A 22 -7.61 6.67 2.46
C THR A 22 -8.03 5.58 1.46
N ASN A 23 -9.22 5.71 0.84
CA ASN A 23 -9.68 4.73 -0.14
C ASN A 23 -8.67 4.50 -1.26
N SER A 24 -8.09 5.56 -1.83
CA SER A 24 -7.09 5.44 -2.90
C SER A 24 -5.81 4.73 -2.44
N GLN A 25 -5.35 4.99 -1.20
CA GLN A 25 -4.18 4.31 -0.62
C GLN A 25 -4.46 2.83 -0.37
N LYS A 26 -5.63 2.52 0.21
CA LYS A 26 -6.08 1.16 0.50
C LYS A 26 -6.20 0.34 -0.79
N GLN A 27 -6.90 0.88 -1.79
CA GLN A 27 -7.10 0.21 -3.07
C GLN A 27 -5.79 0.03 -3.83
N ALA A 28 -4.95 1.08 -3.95
CA ALA A 28 -3.69 0.97 -4.67
C ALA A 28 -2.74 -0.05 -4.02
N LEU A 29 -2.65 -0.06 -2.68
CA LEU A 29 -1.82 -1.03 -1.97
C LEU A 29 -2.38 -2.46 -2.12
N TYR A 30 -3.70 -2.63 -2.05
CA TYR A 30 -4.36 -3.92 -2.27
C TYR A 30 -4.04 -4.48 -3.66
N LEU A 31 -4.30 -3.70 -4.71
CA LEU A 31 -4.05 -4.10 -6.10
C LEU A 31 -2.57 -4.46 -6.33
N HIS A 32 -1.64 -3.73 -5.70
CA HIS A 32 -0.21 -4.02 -5.86
C HIS A 32 0.24 -5.27 -5.09
N TYR A 33 -0.16 -5.42 -3.83
CA TYR A 33 0.37 -6.46 -2.95
C TYR A 33 -0.39 -7.78 -3.02
N PHE A 34 -1.68 -7.75 -3.35
CA PHE A 34 -2.57 -8.92 -3.32
C PHE A 34 -3.03 -9.38 -4.70
N GLU A 35 -3.14 -8.46 -5.66
CA GLU A 35 -3.55 -8.79 -7.04
C GLU A 35 -2.37 -8.74 -8.04
N ASP A 36 -1.16 -8.46 -7.54
CA ASP A 36 0.09 -8.38 -8.34
C ASP A 36 0.04 -7.40 -9.54
N LEU A 37 -0.82 -6.37 -9.48
CA LEU A 37 -0.87 -5.34 -10.51
C LEU A 37 0.37 -4.42 -10.46
N SER A 38 0.85 -4.05 -11.64
CA SER A 38 1.83 -2.99 -11.83
C SER A 38 1.25 -1.60 -11.58
N PHE A 39 2.10 -0.59 -11.34
CA PHE A 39 1.62 0.80 -11.18
C PHE A 39 0.92 1.35 -12.44
N SER A 40 1.21 0.80 -13.62
CA SER A 40 0.51 1.19 -14.84
C SER A 40 -0.91 0.63 -14.89
N GLU A 41 -1.11 -0.63 -14.48
CA GLU A 41 -2.44 -1.25 -14.37
C GLU A 41 -3.26 -0.59 -13.27
N ILE A 42 -2.67 -0.33 -12.10
CA ILE A 42 -3.34 0.39 -11.00
C ILE A 42 -3.79 1.79 -11.44
N ALA A 43 -2.95 2.48 -12.22
CA ALA A 43 -3.27 3.79 -12.76
C ALA A 43 -4.50 3.75 -13.68
N GLN A 44 -4.62 2.71 -14.50
CA GLN A 44 -5.79 2.48 -15.34
C GLN A 44 -7.01 2.18 -14.47
N GLU A 45 -6.91 1.24 -13.52
CA GLU A 45 -8.06 0.81 -12.72
C GLU A 45 -8.61 1.86 -11.77
N LEU A 46 -7.72 2.70 -11.20
CA LEU A 46 -8.12 3.75 -10.27
C LEU A 46 -8.26 5.13 -10.94
N ALA A 47 -8.23 5.18 -12.28
CA ALA A 47 -8.31 6.41 -13.07
C ALA A 47 -7.35 7.51 -12.57
N MET A 48 -6.09 7.16 -12.35
CA MET A 48 -5.03 8.07 -11.88
C MET A 48 -3.79 7.98 -12.77
N THR A 49 -2.78 8.81 -12.51
CA THR A 49 -1.50 8.71 -13.22
C THR A 49 -0.67 7.56 -12.67
N ARG A 50 0.27 7.02 -13.46
CA ARG A 50 1.26 6.03 -12.99
C ARG A 50 2.06 6.54 -11.79
N SER A 51 2.41 7.83 -11.77
CA SER A 51 3.06 8.47 -10.61
C SER A 51 2.12 8.54 -9.41
N GLY A 52 0.83 8.82 -9.62
CA GLY A 52 -0.20 8.80 -8.59
C GLY A 52 -0.38 7.40 -7.96
N ALA A 53 -0.36 6.34 -8.77
CA ALA A 53 -0.41 4.96 -8.29
C ALA A 53 0.81 4.60 -7.45
N TYR A 54 2.01 4.93 -7.93
CA TYR A 54 3.25 4.78 -7.17
C TYR A 54 3.21 5.53 -5.82
N ASP A 55 2.77 6.78 -5.84
CA ASP A 55 2.66 7.61 -4.64
C ASP A 55 1.62 7.06 -3.66
N ALA A 56 0.48 6.58 -4.16
CA ALA A 56 -0.58 6.02 -3.34
C ALA A 56 -0.09 4.76 -2.59
N VAL A 57 0.58 3.85 -3.30
CA VAL A 57 1.21 2.65 -2.70
C VAL A 57 2.25 3.03 -1.65
N ASN A 58 3.18 3.93 -1.99
CA ASN A 58 4.24 4.32 -1.05
C ASN A 58 3.71 5.05 0.19
N LYS A 59 2.77 5.97 0.02
CA LYS A 59 2.13 6.67 1.15
C LYS A 59 1.34 5.69 2.03
N ALA A 60 0.68 4.70 1.43
CA ALA A 60 -0.01 3.65 2.18
C ALA A 60 0.98 2.89 3.07
N LYS A 61 2.08 2.37 2.50
CA LYS A 61 3.14 1.69 3.25
C LYS A 61 3.68 2.55 4.40
N GLN A 62 4.12 3.77 4.10
CA GLN A 62 4.67 4.68 5.10
C GLN A 62 3.71 4.94 6.25
N LYS A 63 2.42 5.11 5.94
CA LYS A 63 1.37 5.31 6.94
C LYS A 63 1.18 4.07 7.81
N LEU A 64 1.14 2.87 7.23
CA LEU A 64 1.06 1.61 7.98
C LEU A 64 2.23 1.45 8.97
N PHE A 65 3.47 1.66 8.50
CA PHE A 65 4.65 1.61 9.38
C PHE A 65 4.65 2.71 10.45
N SER A 66 4.16 3.92 10.12
CA SER A 66 4.03 5.01 11.08
C SER A 66 2.97 4.74 12.15
N ILE A 67 1.89 4.04 11.81
CA ILE A 67 0.87 3.62 12.78
C ILE A 67 1.47 2.54 13.69
N ASP A 68 2.14 1.53 13.13
CA ASP A 68 2.74 0.46 13.92
C ASP A 68 3.76 0.98 14.92
N SER A 69 4.63 1.91 14.51
CA SER A 69 5.64 2.50 15.42
C SER A 69 5.05 3.35 16.55
N LYS A 70 3.82 3.86 16.37
CA LYS A 70 3.10 4.61 17.42
C LYS A 70 2.35 3.70 18.39
N ILE A 71 1.87 2.54 17.93
CA ILE A 71 1.07 1.59 18.73
C ILE A 71 1.94 0.53 19.40
N ALA A 72 3.05 0.12 18.80
CA ALA A 72 3.97 -0.87 19.36
C ALA A 72 4.84 -0.32 20.51
N LYS A 73 4.44 0.82 21.09
CA LYS A 73 5.07 1.49 22.23
C LYS A 73 4.18 1.33 23.45
#